data_AF-A0A5C1Q7M8-F1
#
_entry.id   AF-A0A5C1Q7M8-F1
#
_cell.length_a   1.000
_cell.length_b   1.000
_cell.length_c   1.000
_cell.angle_alpha   90.00
_cell.angle_beta   90.00
_cell.angle_gamma   90.00
#
_symmetry.space_group_name_H-M   'P 1'
#
loop_
_entity.id
_entity.type
_entity.pdbx_description
1 polymer ?
#
loop_
_entity_poly.entity_id
_entity_poly.type
_entity_poly.pdbx_seq_one_letter_code
_entity_poly.pdbx_strand_id
1 'polypeptide(L)'
;MISNWKHDTKTFVEYSRRVQEDLHIKKTLNSGVDINELASEDQYDEIEKYIITQLIEKINSNLISLNDVEVIIKQREQSFFYEASLPFYETILNGAKLQWEIESLKDKISIDDLESWGDEYSKRLYKVDLHYRNFIHSYKQTQQNPVLQNLFDKYHNLYSNDWLLPLNDNWQKTVDRTDTWNTTPGKRQRDFYYYNVKPLIDKGQKAVVIISDALRYEIGVDLNDNLNAEMVYESKIDHLYSELPSYTQLGMASLLPNSELEIKNDCNVLIDGMNSDGTPNRSKILTKNSGVQSLAISYKEFMKLNSGKEGRELLKENKLVYIYHNKIDKTGDDKATEEDVFDAVNHSITELKELLKRLYNMNSYNYFITSDHGFIYQAKELEESDFIESSTTGDIWKQNRRFFIGKNLENHSSYKEFTANELGQNGDYTCMFPKSINRVRVKGAGSKFVHGGTSLQEVIIPVLRINRKREAIRSLVDIDIIKGKEEISSSIKPISFIQSKPIGDKLLPRRIKAAFYNHDKTVIISEEFEYTFDSTDSLERQREKKFTYHLSNRATDEFNNQKVVLVLQEAIDGTSGWKEYSTYDFRMSMSSTMDFDF
;
A
#
# COMPACT_ATOMS: atom_id res chain seq x y z
N MET A 1 -37.70 9.00 -9.26
CA MET A 1 -38.48 7.76 -8.99
C MET A 1 -37.61 6.49 -9.03
N ILE A 2 -36.69 6.32 -9.99
CA ILE A 2 -35.84 5.11 -10.08
C ILE A 2 -34.86 5.00 -8.91
N SER A 3 -34.32 6.12 -8.42
CA SER A 3 -33.38 6.13 -7.28
C SER A 3 -33.91 5.51 -5.98
N ASN A 4 -35.24 5.41 -5.83
CA ASN A 4 -35.87 4.77 -4.67
C ASN A 4 -35.63 3.24 -4.63
N TRP A 5 -35.23 2.64 -5.76
CA TRP A 5 -35.00 1.20 -5.91
C TRP A 5 -33.54 0.80 -5.67
N LYS A 6 -32.63 1.72 -5.36
CA LYS A 6 -31.19 1.42 -5.16
C LYS A 6 -30.89 0.40 -4.05
N HIS A 7 -31.85 0.12 -3.17
CA HIS A 7 -31.77 -0.94 -2.16
C HIS A 7 -31.93 -2.35 -2.75
N ASP A 8 -32.53 -2.48 -3.94
CA ASP A 8 -32.57 -3.71 -4.75
C ASP A 8 -31.74 -3.50 -6.02
N THR A 9 -30.46 -3.84 -5.93
CA THR A 9 -29.45 -3.62 -6.98
C THR A 9 -29.89 -4.15 -8.34
N LYS A 10 -30.47 -5.36 -8.38
CA LYS A 10 -30.85 -6.01 -9.64
C LYS A 10 -32.01 -5.28 -10.30
N THR A 11 -33.04 -4.97 -9.52
CA THR A 11 -34.21 -4.24 -9.99
C THR A 11 -33.86 -2.82 -10.41
N PHE A 12 -33.01 -2.12 -9.65
CA PHE A 12 -32.54 -0.79 -10.03
C PHE A 12 -31.82 -0.81 -11.39
N VAL A 13 -30.87 -1.72 -11.60
CA VAL A 13 -30.12 -1.82 -12.87
C VAL A 13 -31.04 -2.12 -14.05
N GLU A 14 -32.00 -3.03 -13.90
CA GLU A 14 -32.96 -3.38 -14.96
C GLU A 14 -33.84 -2.20 -15.37
N TYR A 15 -34.47 -1.51 -14.39
CA TYR A 15 -35.32 -0.36 -14.67
C TYR A 15 -34.52 0.86 -15.13
N SER A 16 -33.35 1.11 -14.55
CA SER A 16 -32.41 2.14 -14.97
C SER A 16 -32.08 2.00 -16.45
N ARG A 17 -31.71 0.79 -16.90
CA ARG A 17 -31.37 0.51 -18.29
C ARG A 17 -32.55 0.72 -19.25
N ARG A 18 -33.75 0.24 -18.88
CA ARG A 18 -34.94 0.42 -19.71
C ARG A 18 -35.29 1.90 -19.89
N VAL A 19 -35.29 2.66 -18.80
CA VAL A 19 -35.60 4.10 -18.86
C VAL A 19 -34.51 4.87 -19.60
N GLN A 20 -33.25 4.47 -19.44
CA GLN A 20 -32.12 5.04 -20.18
C GLN A 20 -32.31 4.90 -21.71
N GLU A 21 -32.77 3.72 -22.16
CA GLU A 21 -33.06 3.43 -23.57
C GLU A 21 -34.26 4.26 -24.07
N ASP A 22 -35.35 4.28 -23.31
CA ASP A 22 -36.58 5.03 -23.63
C ASP A 22 -36.34 6.55 -23.69
N LEU A 23 -35.49 7.09 -22.82
CA LEU A 23 -35.13 8.51 -22.78
C LEU A 23 -33.96 8.87 -23.71
N HIS A 24 -33.39 7.90 -24.43
CA HIS A 24 -32.24 8.10 -25.33
C HIS A 24 -31.05 8.81 -24.68
N ILE A 25 -30.76 8.51 -23.40
CA ILE A 25 -29.75 9.21 -22.59
C ILE A 25 -28.40 9.30 -23.29
N LYS A 26 -27.94 8.21 -23.93
CA LYS A 26 -26.68 8.20 -24.68
C LYS A 26 -26.60 9.29 -25.76
N LYS A 27 -27.70 9.54 -26.48
CA LYS A 27 -27.76 10.58 -27.51
C LYS A 27 -27.66 11.97 -26.88
N THR A 28 -28.30 12.17 -25.74
CA THR A 28 -28.23 13.42 -24.98
C THR A 28 -26.82 13.68 -24.46
N LEU A 29 -26.17 12.70 -23.85
CA LEU A 29 -24.79 12.81 -23.37
C LEU A 29 -23.83 13.17 -24.52
N ASN A 30 -23.94 12.46 -25.65
CA ASN A 30 -23.13 12.71 -26.85
C ASN A 30 -23.39 14.07 -27.54
N SER A 31 -24.36 14.87 -27.08
CA SER A 31 -24.54 16.24 -27.56
C SER A 31 -23.56 17.25 -26.94
N GLY A 32 -22.71 16.81 -26.01
CA GLY A 32 -21.64 17.61 -25.42
C GLY A 32 -21.92 18.10 -24.00
N VAL A 33 -22.58 17.28 -23.17
CA VAL A 33 -22.86 17.62 -21.77
C VAL A 33 -21.54 17.68 -21.00
N ASP A 34 -21.37 18.70 -20.14
CA ASP A 34 -20.17 18.84 -19.32
C ASP A 34 -20.14 17.74 -18.24
N ILE A 35 -19.01 17.05 -18.12
CA ILE A 35 -18.81 16.01 -17.12
C ILE A 35 -18.83 16.56 -15.69
N ASN A 36 -18.55 17.84 -15.48
CA ASN A 36 -18.68 18.47 -14.16
C ASN A 36 -20.13 18.53 -13.68
N GLU A 37 -21.09 18.73 -14.60
CA GLU A 37 -22.52 18.73 -14.29
C GLU A 37 -23.05 17.32 -14.02
N LEU A 38 -22.38 16.29 -14.53
CA LEU A 38 -22.76 14.89 -14.41
C LEU A 38 -22.10 14.18 -13.22
N ALA A 39 -21.11 14.79 -12.59
CA ALA A 39 -20.27 14.11 -11.62
C ALA A 39 -21.02 13.63 -10.37
N SER A 40 -22.17 14.25 -10.03
CA SER A 40 -23.09 13.79 -8.96
C SER A 40 -24.19 12.83 -9.43
N GLU A 41 -24.36 12.64 -10.73
CA GLU A 41 -25.49 11.90 -11.30
C GLU A 41 -25.15 10.42 -11.49
N ASP A 42 -25.99 9.51 -11.01
CA ASP A 42 -25.70 8.06 -10.98
C ASP A 42 -26.93 7.19 -11.29
N GLN A 43 -27.94 7.77 -11.93
CA GLN A 43 -29.19 7.07 -12.23
C GLN A 43 -29.03 6.07 -13.37
N TYR A 44 -28.02 6.24 -14.23
CA TYR A 44 -27.85 5.54 -15.50
C TYR A 44 -26.39 5.11 -15.73
N ASP A 45 -26.18 3.90 -16.22
CA ASP A 45 -24.84 3.35 -16.47
C ASP A 45 -24.11 4.06 -17.63
N GLU A 46 -24.85 4.62 -18.59
CA GLU A 46 -24.26 5.41 -19.68
C GLU A 46 -23.65 6.73 -19.19
N ILE A 47 -24.09 7.28 -18.06
CA ILE A 47 -23.42 8.45 -17.46
C ILE A 47 -21.99 8.06 -17.04
N GLU A 48 -21.84 6.91 -16.38
CA GLU A 48 -20.54 6.39 -15.94
C GLU A 48 -19.59 6.18 -17.13
N LYS A 49 -20.07 5.51 -18.17
CA LYS A 49 -19.30 5.27 -19.41
C LYS A 49 -18.92 6.57 -20.12
N TYR A 50 -19.84 7.54 -20.16
CA TYR A 50 -19.59 8.83 -20.79
C TYR A 50 -18.53 9.63 -20.04
N ILE A 51 -18.62 9.71 -18.70
CA ILE A 51 -17.61 10.38 -17.87
C ILE A 51 -16.23 9.75 -18.08
N ILE A 52 -16.14 8.42 -18.04
CA ILE A 52 -14.88 7.69 -18.30
C ILE A 52 -14.32 8.04 -19.68
N THR A 53 -15.14 7.97 -20.72
CA THR A 53 -14.72 8.26 -22.10
C THR A 53 -14.24 9.71 -22.26
N GLN A 54 -14.97 10.67 -21.67
CA GLN A 54 -14.61 12.09 -21.71
C GLN A 54 -13.33 12.39 -20.91
N LEU A 55 -13.12 11.75 -19.76
CA LEU A 55 -11.87 11.85 -19.02
C LEU A 55 -10.70 11.32 -19.86
N ILE A 56 -10.86 10.17 -20.51
CA ILE A 56 -9.85 9.59 -21.41
C ILE A 56 -9.51 10.56 -22.56
N GLU A 57 -10.51 11.13 -23.22
CA GLU A 57 -10.33 12.09 -24.33
C GLU A 57 -9.62 13.37 -23.88
N LYS A 58 -10.08 13.97 -22.77
CA LYS A 58 -9.49 15.19 -22.21
C LYS A 58 -8.05 14.96 -21.76
N ILE A 59 -7.74 13.83 -21.14
CA ILE A 59 -6.39 13.46 -20.72
C ILE A 59 -5.47 13.23 -21.91
N ASN A 60 -5.92 12.49 -22.93
CA ASN A 60 -5.13 12.27 -24.14
C ASN A 60 -4.81 13.58 -24.85
N SER A 61 -5.74 14.54 -24.80
CA SER A 61 -5.59 15.87 -25.40
C SER A 61 -4.89 16.89 -24.49
N ASN A 62 -4.49 16.51 -23.26
CA ASN A 62 -3.95 17.41 -22.23
C ASN A 62 -4.87 18.62 -21.92
N LEU A 63 -6.19 18.42 -21.94
CA LEU A 63 -7.24 19.43 -21.73
C LEU A 63 -7.83 19.42 -20.31
N ILE A 64 -7.25 18.65 -19.38
CA ILE A 64 -7.71 18.53 -17.99
C ILE A 64 -6.52 18.43 -17.04
N SER A 65 -6.62 19.08 -15.88
CA SER A 65 -5.57 19.03 -14.85
C SER A 65 -5.72 17.79 -13.95
N LEU A 66 -4.64 17.38 -13.27
CA LEU A 66 -4.70 16.30 -12.28
C LEU A 66 -5.73 16.59 -11.18
N ASN A 67 -5.79 17.83 -10.69
CA ASN A 67 -6.74 18.23 -9.65
C ASN A 67 -8.19 18.03 -10.10
N ASP A 68 -8.52 18.38 -11.35
CA ASP A 68 -9.89 18.21 -11.86
C ASP A 68 -10.24 16.73 -12.02
N VAL A 69 -9.29 15.90 -12.48
CA VAL A 69 -9.46 14.44 -12.52
C VAL A 69 -9.73 13.88 -11.11
N GLU A 70 -8.96 14.30 -10.10
CA GLU A 70 -9.14 13.90 -8.71
C GLU A 70 -10.50 14.31 -8.16
N VAL A 71 -10.93 15.55 -8.40
CA VAL A 71 -12.23 16.07 -7.95
C VAL A 71 -13.38 15.29 -8.58
N ILE A 72 -13.34 15.05 -9.90
CA ILE A 72 -14.38 14.30 -10.59
C ILE A 72 -14.46 12.87 -10.07
N ILE A 73 -13.33 12.15 -10.01
CA ILE A 73 -13.29 10.77 -9.50
C ILE A 73 -13.77 10.70 -8.05
N LYS A 74 -13.39 11.67 -7.22
CA LYS A 74 -13.83 11.74 -5.82
C LYS A 74 -15.35 11.86 -5.68
N GLN A 75 -15.98 12.63 -6.56
CA GLN A 75 -17.45 12.72 -6.60
C GLN A 75 -18.09 11.41 -7.08
N ARG A 76 -17.44 10.71 -8.01
CA ARG A 76 -17.91 9.39 -8.49
C ARG A 76 -17.88 8.29 -7.44
N GLU A 77 -17.08 8.39 -6.38
CA GLU A 77 -17.06 7.38 -5.31
C GLU A 77 -18.45 7.10 -4.69
N GLN A 78 -19.37 8.07 -4.75
CA GLN A 78 -20.74 7.93 -4.24
C GLN A 78 -21.73 7.38 -5.29
N SER A 79 -21.29 7.19 -6.54
CA SER A 79 -22.12 6.65 -7.62
C SER A 79 -22.47 5.19 -7.34
N PHE A 80 -23.73 4.82 -7.59
CA PHE A 80 -24.18 3.42 -7.58
C PHE A 80 -23.32 2.51 -8.49
N PHE A 81 -22.81 3.01 -9.62
CA PHE A 81 -22.03 2.23 -10.59
C PHE A 81 -20.51 2.30 -10.36
N TYR A 82 -20.05 2.97 -9.30
CA TYR A 82 -18.64 3.20 -9.04
C TYR A 82 -17.83 1.92 -8.88
N GLU A 83 -18.31 0.96 -8.08
CA GLU A 83 -17.59 -0.29 -7.80
C GLU A 83 -17.24 -1.06 -9.08
N ALA A 84 -18.19 -1.13 -10.02
CA ALA A 84 -17.97 -1.79 -11.32
C ALA A 84 -17.00 -1.02 -12.23
N SER A 85 -16.84 0.29 -12.00
CA SER A 85 -16.02 1.20 -12.81
C SER A 85 -14.69 1.58 -12.13
N LEU A 86 -14.47 1.14 -10.89
CA LEU A 86 -13.30 1.46 -10.08
C LEU A 86 -11.99 1.19 -10.82
N PRO A 87 -11.78 0.03 -11.49
CA PRO A 87 -10.57 -0.22 -12.26
C PRO A 87 -10.30 0.81 -13.36
N PHE A 88 -11.34 1.37 -14.00
CA PHE A 88 -11.20 2.39 -15.02
C PHE A 88 -10.74 3.72 -14.40
N TYR A 89 -11.36 4.13 -13.30
CA TYR A 89 -10.98 5.36 -12.59
C TYR A 89 -9.59 5.28 -12.00
N GLU A 90 -9.20 4.15 -11.40
CA GLU A 90 -7.85 3.95 -10.90
C GLU A 90 -6.81 4.00 -12.03
N THR A 91 -7.12 3.41 -13.19
CA THR A 91 -6.24 3.48 -14.37
C THR A 91 -6.06 4.93 -14.83
N ILE A 92 -7.17 5.66 -14.96
CA ILE A 92 -7.17 7.08 -15.35
C ILE A 92 -6.36 7.92 -14.36
N LEU A 93 -6.63 7.76 -13.06
CA LEU A 93 -6.01 8.54 -12.00
C LEU A 93 -4.51 8.26 -11.88
N ASN A 94 -4.10 7.00 -11.87
CA ASN A 94 -2.68 6.65 -11.77
C ASN A 94 -1.90 7.09 -13.01
N GLY A 95 -2.51 7.03 -14.20
CA GLY A 95 -1.92 7.59 -15.41
C GLY A 95 -1.72 9.11 -15.33
N ALA A 96 -2.73 9.84 -14.86
CA ALA A 96 -2.63 11.30 -14.65
C ALA A 96 -1.57 11.67 -13.59
N LYS A 97 -1.52 10.92 -12.48
CA LYS A 97 -0.49 11.10 -11.43
C LYS A 97 0.91 10.80 -11.94
N LEU A 98 1.07 9.73 -12.73
CA LEU A 98 2.33 9.39 -13.38
C LEU A 98 2.84 10.55 -14.26
N GLN A 99 1.97 11.09 -15.12
CA GLN A 99 2.32 12.24 -15.95
C GLN A 99 2.73 13.45 -15.11
N TRP A 100 1.93 13.78 -14.09
CA TRP A 100 2.22 14.91 -13.22
C TRP A 100 3.54 14.77 -12.47
N GLU A 101 3.83 13.60 -11.89
CA GLU A 101 5.10 13.36 -11.17
C GLU A 101 6.29 13.53 -12.13
N ILE A 102 6.25 12.94 -13.32
CA ILE A 102 7.31 13.09 -14.34
C ILE A 102 7.50 14.55 -14.73
N GLU A 103 6.42 15.27 -15.06
CA GLU A 103 6.48 16.70 -15.42
C GLU A 103 7.00 17.56 -14.26
N SER A 104 6.63 17.24 -13.03
CA SER A 104 7.07 17.98 -11.83
C SER A 104 8.56 17.82 -11.55
N LEU A 105 9.16 16.72 -12.00
CA LEU A 105 10.57 16.34 -11.80
C LEU A 105 11.46 16.70 -12.98
N LYS A 106 10.87 16.91 -14.16
CA LYS A 106 11.57 17.26 -15.40
C LYS A 106 12.51 18.46 -15.16
N ASP A 107 13.75 18.34 -15.63
CA ASP A 107 14.83 19.33 -15.52
C ASP A 107 15.26 19.67 -14.06
N LYS A 108 14.77 18.95 -13.05
CA LYS A 108 15.09 19.18 -11.61
C LYS A 108 15.91 18.05 -10.98
N ILE A 109 16.52 17.20 -11.79
CA ILE A 109 17.41 16.12 -11.34
C ILE A 109 18.83 16.50 -11.72
N SER A 110 19.54 17.13 -10.78
CA SER A 110 20.96 17.45 -10.89
C SER A 110 21.68 16.82 -9.71
N ILE A 111 22.11 15.58 -9.88
CA ILE A 111 22.77 14.77 -8.86
C ILE A 111 24.02 14.19 -9.50
N ASP A 112 25.17 14.30 -8.84
CA ASP A 112 26.46 13.89 -9.37
C ASP A 112 27.25 12.96 -8.45
N ASP A 113 26.73 12.63 -7.26
CA ASP A 113 27.32 11.69 -6.31
C ASP A 113 26.40 10.49 -6.02
N LEU A 114 27.03 9.35 -5.71
CA LEU A 114 26.36 8.07 -5.52
C LEU A 114 25.30 8.12 -4.41
N GLU A 115 25.56 8.79 -3.29
CA GLU A 115 24.72 8.75 -2.09
C GLU A 115 23.44 9.56 -2.25
N SER A 116 23.56 10.75 -2.84
CA SER A 116 22.44 11.64 -3.11
C SER A 116 21.40 10.99 -4.01
N TRP A 117 21.78 10.05 -4.90
CA TRP A 117 20.84 9.36 -5.77
C TRP A 117 19.84 8.49 -5.01
N GLY A 118 20.28 7.69 -4.04
CA GLY A 118 19.39 6.86 -3.21
C GLY A 118 18.51 7.71 -2.30
N ASP A 119 19.06 8.80 -1.76
CA ASP A 119 18.30 9.79 -1.00
C ASP A 119 17.19 10.42 -1.85
N GLU A 120 17.52 10.82 -3.07
CA GLU A 120 16.56 11.45 -3.99
C GLU A 120 15.52 10.45 -4.50
N TYR A 121 15.96 9.23 -4.83
CA TYR A 121 15.07 8.16 -5.22
C TYR A 121 14.06 7.84 -4.13
N SER A 122 14.54 7.65 -2.90
CA SER A 122 13.73 7.29 -1.73
C SER A 122 12.80 8.42 -1.26
N LYS A 123 13.14 9.69 -1.51
CA LYS A 123 12.30 10.85 -1.14
C LYS A 123 11.24 11.19 -2.18
N ARG A 124 11.55 11.11 -3.48
CA ARG A 124 10.64 11.58 -4.54
C ARG A 124 10.56 10.72 -5.79
N LEU A 125 11.67 10.18 -6.30
CA LEU A 125 11.66 9.57 -7.65
C LEU A 125 10.85 8.26 -7.68
N TYR A 126 10.81 7.52 -6.57
CA TYR A 126 10.06 6.27 -6.44
C TYR A 126 8.57 6.41 -6.78
N LYS A 127 8.00 7.62 -6.67
CA LYS A 127 6.58 7.86 -6.94
C LYS A 127 6.22 7.62 -8.40
N VAL A 128 7.16 7.82 -9.32
CA VAL A 128 6.94 7.53 -10.73
C VAL A 128 6.79 6.01 -10.93
N ASP A 129 7.68 5.21 -10.35
CA ASP A 129 7.59 3.75 -10.36
C ASP A 129 6.32 3.24 -9.65
N LEU A 130 5.88 3.94 -8.59
CA LEU A 130 4.65 3.67 -7.85
C LEU A 130 3.42 3.82 -8.74
N HIS A 131 3.26 5.00 -9.36
CA HIS A 131 2.10 5.28 -10.21
C HIS A 131 2.10 4.46 -11.48
N TYR A 132 3.26 4.17 -12.08
CA TYR A 132 3.33 3.27 -13.22
C TYR A 132 2.90 1.84 -12.84
N ARG A 133 3.36 1.30 -11.71
CA ARG A 133 2.91 -0.02 -11.23
C ARG A 133 1.39 -0.07 -11.05
N ASN A 134 0.84 0.92 -10.34
CA ASN A 134 -0.59 0.98 -10.07
C ASN A 134 -1.39 1.18 -11.35
N PHE A 135 -0.90 1.99 -12.29
CA PHE A 135 -1.49 2.17 -13.62
C PHE A 135 -1.62 0.85 -14.38
N ILE A 136 -0.52 0.08 -14.47
CA ILE A 136 -0.52 -1.21 -15.19
C ILE A 136 -1.42 -2.22 -14.48
N HIS A 137 -1.37 -2.29 -13.14
CA HIS A 137 -2.23 -3.19 -12.38
C HIS A 137 -3.71 -2.87 -12.60
N SER A 138 -4.15 -1.62 -12.41
CA SER A 138 -5.55 -1.23 -12.61
C SER A 138 -5.99 -1.39 -14.06
N TYR A 139 -5.13 -1.11 -15.05
CA TYR A 139 -5.43 -1.37 -16.46
C TYR A 139 -5.73 -2.84 -16.72
N LYS A 140 -4.95 -3.75 -16.12
CA LYS A 140 -5.20 -5.19 -16.22
C LYS A 140 -6.52 -5.61 -15.57
N GLN A 141 -6.90 -4.98 -14.45
CA GLN A 141 -8.20 -5.24 -13.80
C GLN A 141 -9.40 -4.82 -14.68
N THR A 142 -9.21 -3.93 -15.67
CA THR A 142 -10.23 -3.62 -16.69
C THR A 142 -10.35 -4.69 -17.78
N GLN A 143 -9.61 -5.80 -17.67
CA GLN A 143 -9.40 -6.79 -18.72
C GLN A 143 -8.80 -6.15 -19.99
N GLN A 144 -7.94 -5.14 -19.80
CA GLN A 144 -7.27 -4.39 -20.86
C GLN A 144 -8.30 -3.83 -21.85
N ASN A 145 -9.32 -3.15 -21.32
CA ASN A 145 -10.44 -2.68 -22.12
C ASN A 145 -9.94 -1.76 -23.26
N PRO A 146 -10.34 -1.99 -24.54
CA PRO A 146 -9.86 -1.21 -25.68
C PRO A 146 -10.05 0.30 -25.57
N VAL A 147 -11.03 0.78 -24.79
CA VAL A 147 -11.25 2.22 -24.56
C VAL A 147 -10.04 2.90 -23.90
N LEU A 148 -9.25 2.14 -23.14
CA LEU A 148 -8.06 2.62 -22.43
C LEU A 148 -6.77 2.41 -23.22
N GLN A 149 -6.80 1.76 -24.39
CA GLN A 149 -5.60 1.39 -25.13
C GLN A 149 -4.71 2.61 -25.45
N ASN A 150 -5.30 3.74 -25.86
CA ASN A 150 -4.54 4.96 -26.13
C ASN A 150 -3.86 5.53 -24.86
N LEU A 151 -4.51 5.42 -23.69
CA LEU A 151 -3.89 5.82 -22.42
C LEU A 151 -2.77 4.87 -22.03
N PHE A 152 -2.98 3.56 -22.22
CA PHE A 152 -1.93 2.55 -22.01
C PHE A 152 -0.70 2.88 -22.86
N ASP A 153 -0.87 3.12 -24.16
CA ASP A 153 0.23 3.45 -25.05
C ASP A 153 0.92 4.77 -24.66
N LYS A 154 0.14 5.82 -24.37
CA LYS A 154 0.65 7.12 -23.92
C LYS A 154 1.53 6.97 -22.67
N TYR A 155 0.98 6.37 -21.62
CA TYR A 155 1.63 6.34 -20.31
C TYR A 155 2.71 5.28 -20.17
N HIS A 156 2.59 4.16 -20.89
CA HIS A 156 3.70 3.21 -20.98
C HIS A 156 4.90 3.83 -21.70
N ASN A 157 4.69 4.54 -22.81
CA ASN A 157 5.78 5.20 -23.53
C ASN A 157 6.38 6.34 -22.68
N LEU A 158 5.54 7.13 -22.00
CA LEU A 158 5.99 8.17 -21.08
C LEU A 158 6.87 7.60 -19.96
N TYR A 159 6.47 6.48 -19.35
CA TYR A 159 7.31 5.84 -18.33
C TYR A 159 8.58 5.24 -18.91
N SER A 160 8.50 4.42 -19.97
CA SER A 160 9.65 3.69 -20.49
C SER A 160 10.70 4.62 -21.13
N ASN A 161 10.25 5.56 -21.97
CA ASN A 161 11.13 6.34 -22.85
C ASN A 161 11.47 7.72 -22.28
N ASP A 162 10.53 8.37 -21.58
CA ASP A 162 10.73 9.74 -21.09
C ASP A 162 11.16 9.77 -19.62
N TRP A 163 11.02 8.66 -18.90
CA TRP A 163 11.43 8.55 -17.50
C TRP A 163 12.50 7.49 -17.26
N LEU A 164 12.16 6.21 -17.40
CA LEU A 164 12.99 5.09 -16.97
C LEU A 164 14.36 5.10 -17.65
N LEU A 165 14.41 5.28 -18.97
CA LEU A 165 15.66 5.37 -19.73
C LEU A 165 16.44 6.66 -19.40
N PRO A 166 15.90 7.90 -19.54
CA PRO A 166 16.64 9.12 -19.25
C PRO A 166 17.14 9.21 -17.80
N LEU A 167 16.34 8.74 -16.83
CA LEU A 167 16.73 8.69 -15.43
C LEU A 167 17.96 7.80 -15.24
N ASN A 168 17.91 6.59 -15.80
CA ASN A 168 19.00 5.63 -15.64
C ASN A 168 20.23 5.99 -16.49
N ASP A 169 20.07 6.69 -17.62
CA ASP A 169 21.20 7.26 -18.37
C ASP A 169 21.90 8.37 -17.58
N ASN A 170 21.14 9.19 -16.84
CA ASN A 170 21.73 10.20 -15.96
C ASN A 170 22.43 9.57 -14.76
N TRP A 171 21.79 8.60 -14.11
CA TRP A 171 22.38 7.79 -13.05
C TRP A 171 23.65 7.05 -13.52
N GLN A 172 23.64 6.50 -14.74
CA GLN A 172 24.78 5.79 -15.31
C GLN A 172 26.04 6.66 -15.39
N LYS A 173 25.91 7.98 -15.58
CA LYS A 173 27.08 8.89 -15.54
C LYS A 173 27.77 8.89 -14.18
N THR A 174 27.01 8.72 -13.10
CA THR A 174 27.55 8.58 -11.74
C THR A 174 28.20 7.21 -11.59
N VAL A 175 27.49 6.13 -11.98
CA VAL A 175 28.01 4.76 -11.95
C VAL A 175 29.32 4.61 -12.75
N ASP A 176 29.43 5.25 -13.91
CA ASP A 176 30.63 5.21 -14.74
C ASP A 176 31.85 5.82 -14.03
N ARG A 177 31.64 6.88 -13.25
CA ARG A 177 32.68 7.57 -12.45
C ARG A 177 32.95 6.90 -11.09
N THR A 178 32.10 5.95 -10.69
CA THR A 178 32.30 5.19 -9.46
C THR A 178 33.38 4.14 -9.71
N ASP A 179 34.52 4.30 -9.04
CA ASP A 179 35.61 3.31 -9.07
C ASP A 179 35.28 2.11 -8.17
N THR A 180 34.74 2.37 -6.97
CA THR A 180 34.35 1.33 -6.01
C THR A 180 32.88 1.44 -5.65
N TRP A 181 32.15 0.32 -5.69
CA TRP A 181 30.73 0.26 -5.30
C TRP A 181 30.58 0.31 -3.78
N ASN A 182 30.69 1.51 -3.23
CA ASN A 182 30.71 1.72 -1.79
C ASN A 182 29.98 3.02 -1.44
N THR A 183 29.15 2.96 -0.40
CA THR A 183 28.41 4.11 0.14
C THR A 183 28.71 4.26 1.63
N THR A 184 28.19 5.33 2.25
CA THR A 184 28.28 5.56 3.69
C THR A 184 27.90 4.31 4.48
N PRO A 185 28.69 3.94 5.50
CA PRO A 185 28.39 2.78 6.34
C PRO A 185 26.96 2.80 6.88
N GLY A 186 26.27 1.66 6.77
CA GLY A 186 24.86 1.52 7.11
C GLY A 186 23.89 1.76 5.96
N LYS A 187 24.36 2.24 4.79
CA LYS A 187 23.57 2.33 3.54
C LYS A 187 23.86 1.20 2.56
N ARG A 188 24.86 0.35 2.82
CA ARG A 188 25.16 -0.82 1.98
C ARG A 188 24.31 -2.01 2.42
N GLN A 189 23.88 -2.83 1.48
CA GLN A 189 23.11 -4.04 1.79
C GLN A 189 23.85 -4.97 2.76
N ARG A 190 25.16 -5.16 2.58
CA ARG A 190 25.99 -5.96 3.50
C ARG A 190 26.04 -5.45 4.94
N ASP A 191 25.77 -4.16 5.15
CA ASP A 191 25.75 -3.55 6.48
C ASP A 191 24.43 -3.78 7.22
N PHE A 192 23.39 -4.31 6.55
CA PHE A 192 22.04 -4.44 7.08
C PHE A 192 22.02 -5.06 8.47
N TYR A 193 22.67 -6.22 8.65
CA TYR A 193 22.69 -6.91 9.93
C TYR A 193 23.29 -6.04 11.05
N TYR A 194 24.45 -5.43 10.80
CA TYR A 194 25.21 -4.70 11.84
C TYR A 194 24.52 -3.40 12.27
N TYR A 195 23.87 -2.69 11.35
CA TYR A 195 23.24 -1.40 11.64
C TYR A 195 21.76 -1.52 12.07
N ASN A 196 21.06 -2.58 11.66
CA ASN A 196 19.64 -2.75 11.95
C ASN A 196 19.38 -3.84 13.00
N VAL A 197 19.91 -5.04 12.80
CA VAL A 197 19.55 -6.22 13.57
C VAL A 197 20.38 -6.36 14.83
N LYS A 198 21.71 -6.26 14.70
CA LYS A 198 22.67 -6.44 15.80
C LYS A 198 22.38 -5.56 17.02
N PRO A 199 21.97 -4.28 16.90
CA PRO A 199 21.65 -3.44 18.06
C PRO A 199 20.52 -4.00 18.93
N LEU A 200 19.59 -4.79 18.37
CA LEU A 200 18.55 -5.47 19.13
C LEU A 200 19.08 -6.74 19.81
N ILE A 201 19.88 -7.52 19.10
CA ILE A 201 20.48 -8.75 19.61
C ILE A 201 21.42 -8.45 20.78
N ASP A 202 22.26 -7.41 20.68
CA ASP A 202 23.17 -6.97 21.75
C ASP A 202 22.39 -6.54 23.02
N LYS A 203 21.16 -6.04 22.86
CA LYS A 203 20.25 -5.72 23.97
C LYS A 203 19.47 -6.94 24.50
N GLY A 204 19.79 -8.14 24.02
CA GLY A 204 19.12 -9.40 24.37
C GLY A 204 17.70 -9.55 23.81
N GLN A 205 17.27 -8.64 22.92
CA GLN A 205 15.95 -8.65 22.30
C GLN A 205 15.90 -9.65 21.14
N LYS A 206 14.68 -10.03 20.76
CA LYS A 206 14.44 -10.88 19.59
C LYS A 206 14.18 -10.03 18.36
N ALA A 207 14.55 -10.54 17.19
CA ALA A 207 14.24 -9.93 15.91
C ALA A 207 13.80 -10.99 14.90
N VAL A 208 12.83 -10.63 14.07
CA VAL A 208 12.44 -11.42 12.89
C VAL A 208 12.75 -10.58 11.66
N VAL A 209 13.58 -11.11 10.77
CA VAL A 209 13.90 -10.50 9.49
C VAL A 209 13.14 -11.24 8.40
N ILE A 210 12.45 -10.51 7.55
CA ILE A 210 11.71 -11.04 6.42
C ILE A 210 12.38 -10.50 5.17
N ILE A 211 12.90 -11.40 4.33
CA ILE A 211 13.50 -11.05 3.05
C ILE A 211 12.47 -11.37 1.99
N SER A 212 11.95 -10.34 1.32
CA SER A 212 11.07 -10.51 0.17
C SER A 212 11.88 -10.27 -1.11
N ASP A 213 12.06 -11.35 -1.87
CA ASP A 213 12.76 -11.37 -3.14
C ASP A 213 12.14 -10.38 -4.13
N ALA A 214 12.98 -9.58 -4.81
CA ALA A 214 12.58 -8.55 -5.77
C ALA A 214 11.61 -7.46 -5.25
N LEU A 215 11.68 -7.10 -3.96
CA LEU A 215 10.85 -6.05 -3.34
C LEU A 215 11.48 -4.67 -3.60
N ARG A 216 11.01 -3.96 -4.62
CA ARG A 216 11.43 -2.59 -4.93
C ARG A 216 11.03 -1.59 -3.82
N TYR A 217 11.74 -0.47 -3.76
CA TYR A 217 11.56 0.55 -2.74
C TYR A 217 10.11 1.07 -2.64
N GLU A 218 9.47 1.38 -3.77
CA GLU A 218 8.09 1.91 -3.78
C GLU A 218 7.04 0.89 -3.35
N ILE A 219 7.32 -0.41 -3.50
CA ILE A 219 6.50 -1.47 -2.90
C ILE A 219 6.67 -1.47 -1.37
N GLY A 220 7.90 -1.25 -0.91
CA GLY A 220 8.20 -1.02 0.50
C GLY A 220 7.43 0.17 1.06
N VAL A 221 7.31 1.28 0.32
CA VAL A 221 6.52 2.44 0.71
C VAL A 221 5.04 2.08 0.86
N ASP A 222 4.44 1.41 -0.13
CA ASP A 222 3.04 0.96 -0.04
C ASP A 222 2.80 0.06 1.18
N LEU A 223 3.71 -0.89 1.43
CA LEU A 223 3.63 -1.76 2.60
C LEU A 223 3.77 -0.96 3.90
N ASN A 224 4.69 -0.01 3.97
CA ASN A 224 4.89 0.85 5.13
C ASN A 224 3.63 1.64 5.47
N ASP A 225 2.98 2.23 4.47
CA ASP A 225 1.76 3.03 4.65
C ASP A 225 0.59 2.14 5.08
N ASN A 226 0.45 0.96 4.47
CA ASN A 226 -0.51 -0.05 4.89
C ASN A 226 -0.33 -0.47 6.35
N LEU A 227 0.90 -0.69 6.79
CA LEU A 227 1.18 -1.11 8.17
C LEU A 227 0.92 -0.01 9.18
N ASN A 228 1.23 1.24 8.84
CA ASN A 228 0.95 2.37 9.72
C ASN A 228 -0.56 2.64 9.85
N ALA A 229 -1.38 2.25 8.86
CA ALA A 229 -2.84 2.31 8.94
C ALA A 229 -3.45 1.26 9.90
N GLU A 230 -2.81 0.12 10.16
CA GLU A 230 -3.33 -0.98 11.00
C GLU A 230 -3.38 -0.64 12.52
N MET A 231 -2.96 0.56 12.93
CA MET A 231 -2.90 1.10 14.32
C MET A 231 -2.10 0.26 15.35
N VAL A 232 -1.73 -0.99 15.06
CA VAL A 232 -1.02 -1.92 15.96
C VAL A 232 0.49 -1.99 15.68
N TYR A 233 0.94 -1.42 14.56
CA TYR A 233 2.34 -1.33 14.17
C TYR A 233 2.80 0.13 14.14
N GLU A 234 4.09 0.34 14.42
CA GLU A 234 4.84 1.52 14.01
C GLU A 234 5.87 1.04 12.99
N SER A 235 5.74 1.50 11.74
CA SER A 235 6.66 1.15 10.65
C SER A 235 7.39 2.40 10.17
N LYS A 236 8.71 2.27 10.00
CA LYS A 236 9.57 3.28 9.36
C LYS A 236 10.30 2.64 8.20
N ILE A 237 10.33 3.33 7.08
CA ILE A 237 11.09 2.90 5.90
C ILE A 237 12.38 3.71 5.77
N ASP A 238 13.44 3.04 5.36
CA ASP A 238 14.68 3.61 4.85
C ASP A 238 15.12 2.83 3.60
N HIS A 239 16.20 3.24 2.94
CA HIS A 239 16.78 2.55 1.78
C HIS A 239 18.20 2.04 2.04
N LEU A 240 18.58 0.99 1.31
CA LEU A 240 19.95 0.53 1.13
C LEU A 240 20.29 0.43 -0.36
N TYR A 241 21.58 0.40 -0.66
CA TYR A 241 22.13 0.03 -1.95
C TYR A 241 22.40 -1.47 -1.95
N SER A 242 21.81 -2.22 -2.88
CA SER A 242 22.08 -3.64 -3.07
C SER A 242 23.55 -3.87 -3.40
N GLU A 243 24.03 -5.08 -3.13
CA GLU A 243 25.26 -5.55 -3.73
C GLU A 243 25.12 -5.69 -5.25
N LEU A 244 26.26 -5.69 -5.93
CA LEU A 244 26.35 -5.96 -7.36
C LEU A 244 27.09 -7.28 -7.60
N PRO A 245 26.61 -8.15 -8.52
CA PRO A 245 25.35 -8.02 -9.25
C PRO A 245 24.12 -8.00 -8.34
N SER A 246 23.07 -7.28 -8.73
CA SER A 246 21.81 -7.17 -7.96
C SER A 246 20.91 -8.40 -8.17
N TYR A 247 21.44 -9.58 -7.84
CA TYR A 247 20.78 -10.87 -8.02
C TYR A 247 20.59 -11.60 -6.69
N THR A 248 19.59 -12.48 -6.67
CA THR A 248 19.08 -13.18 -5.49
C THR A 248 20.17 -13.80 -4.61
N GLN A 249 21.11 -14.57 -5.19
CA GLN A 249 22.08 -15.33 -4.39
C GLN A 249 23.01 -14.43 -3.57
N LEU A 250 23.57 -13.38 -4.18
CA LEU A 250 24.44 -12.42 -3.49
C LEU A 250 23.63 -11.48 -2.59
N GLY A 251 22.49 -10.97 -3.06
CA GLY A 251 21.66 -10.08 -2.25
C GLY A 251 21.19 -10.75 -0.95
N MET A 252 20.69 -11.99 -1.03
CA MET A 252 20.31 -12.76 0.16
C MET A 252 21.50 -13.07 1.08
N ALA A 253 22.68 -13.38 0.51
CA ALA A 253 23.89 -13.63 1.29
C ALA A 253 24.33 -12.38 2.05
N SER A 254 24.27 -11.22 1.41
CA SER A 254 24.74 -9.94 1.94
C SER A 254 23.91 -9.46 3.13
N LEU A 255 22.63 -9.84 3.19
CA LEU A 255 21.77 -9.50 4.33
C LEU A 255 22.08 -10.31 5.60
N LEU A 256 22.86 -11.39 5.51
CA LEU A 256 23.30 -12.17 6.67
C LEU A 256 24.48 -11.48 7.38
N PRO A 257 24.78 -11.78 8.65
CA PRO A 257 26.00 -11.30 9.29
C PRO A 257 27.24 -11.81 8.54
N ASN A 258 28.06 -10.91 8.01
CA ASN A 258 29.19 -11.22 7.15
C ASN A 258 30.38 -10.29 7.43
N SER A 259 31.61 -10.79 7.26
CA SER A 259 32.82 -9.95 7.17
C SER A 259 33.40 -9.97 5.75
N GLU A 260 33.29 -11.11 5.07
CA GLU A 260 33.74 -11.33 3.71
C GLU A 260 32.64 -11.98 2.85
N LEU A 261 32.52 -11.52 1.61
CA LEU A 261 31.64 -12.08 0.58
C LEU A 261 32.48 -12.51 -0.62
N GLU A 262 32.33 -13.74 -1.09
CA GLU A 262 33.07 -14.25 -2.27
C GLU A 262 32.11 -15.00 -3.20
N ILE A 263 32.18 -14.70 -4.51
CA ILE A 263 31.50 -15.48 -5.55
C ILE A 263 32.49 -16.50 -6.13
N LYS A 264 32.11 -17.77 -6.14
CA LYS A 264 32.88 -18.86 -6.75
C LYS A 264 32.53 -19.02 -8.23
N ASN A 265 33.32 -19.81 -8.95
CA ASN A 265 33.14 -20.06 -10.38
C ASN A 265 31.84 -20.79 -10.74
N ASP A 266 31.27 -21.54 -9.81
CA ASP A 266 29.92 -22.13 -9.91
C ASP A 266 28.80 -21.15 -9.51
N CYS A 267 29.15 -19.88 -9.28
CA CYS A 267 28.30 -18.79 -8.80
C CYS A 267 27.70 -18.98 -7.40
N ASN A 268 28.17 -19.97 -6.64
CA ASN A 268 27.86 -20.04 -5.22
C ASN A 268 28.52 -18.88 -4.47
N VAL A 269 27.79 -18.34 -3.51
CA VAL A 269 28.27 -17.25 -2.65
C VAL A 269 28.73 -17.82 -1.32
N LEU A 270 29.95 -17.44 -0.92
CA LEU A 270 30.52 -17.77 0.38
C LEU A 270 30.45 -16.55 1.30
N ILE A 271 30.12 -16.79 2.56
CA ILE A 271 30.19 -15.83 3.67
C ILE A 271 31.20 -16.34 4.67
N ASP A 272 32.31 -15.63 4.83
CA ASP A 272 33.41 -16.04 5.72
C ASP A 272 33.83 -17.51 5.48
N GLY A 273 33.92 -17.89 4.20
CA GLY A 273 34.25 -19.25 3.74
C GLY A 273 33.12 -20.29 3.82
N MET A 274 31.91 -19.92 4.26
CA MET A 274 30.75 -20.82 4.35
C MET A 274 29.78 -20.59 3.18
N ASN A 275 29.38 -21.65 2.50
CA ASN A 275 28.36 -21.56 1.45
C ASN A 275 27.03 -21.05 2.03
N SER A 276 26.39 -20.06 1.40
CA SER A 276 25.13 -19.44 1.84
C SER A 276 23.87 -19.97 1.14
N ASP A 277 24.01 -20.97 0.27
CA ASP A 277 22.88 -21.55 -0.46
C ASP A 277 22.01 -22.43 0.44
N GLY A 278 20.69 -22.26 0.32
CA GLY A 278 19.69 -22.97 1.11
C GLY A 278 19.56 -22.53 2.57
N THR A 279 18.34 -22.63 3.12
CA THR A 279 18.01 -22.26 4.50
C THR A 279 18.83 -22.98 5.59
N PRO A 280 19.28 -24.25 5.44
CA PRO A 280 20.12 -24.89 6.45
C PRO A 280 21.48 -24.21 6.60
N ASN A 281 22.11 -23.81 5.49
CA ASN A 281 23.41 -23.15 5.54
C ASN A 281 23.27 -21.72 6.07
N ARG A 282 22.24 -20.99 5.64
CA ARG A 282 21.93 -19.66 6.17
C ARG A 282 21.70 -19.68 7.69
N SER A 283 21.04 -20.72 8.22
CA SER A 283 20.86 -20.90 9.67
C SER A 283 22.20 -21.08 10.41
N LYS A 284 23.14 -21.84 9.82
CA LYS A 284 24.49 -22.03 10.37
C LYS A 284 25.27 -20.72 10.40
N ILE A 285 25.23 -19.95 9.30
CA ILE A 285 25.89 -18.65 9.18
C ILE A 285 25.31 -17.67 10.21
N LEU A 286 23.98 -17.55 10.28
CA LEU A 286 23.30 -16.72 11.28
C LEU A 286 23.75 -17.07 12.69
N THR A 287 23.69 -18.35 13.07
CA THR A 287 24.03 -18.78 14.42
C THR A 287 25.49 -18.52 14.76
N LYS A 288 26.41 -18.87 13.86
CA LYS A 288 27.85 -18.68 14.06
C LYS A 288 28.21 -17.20 14.17
N ASN A 289 27.76 -16.38 13.22
CA ASN A 289 28.24 -15.01 13.07
C ASN A 289 27.47 -14.01 13.95
N SER A 290 26.22 -14.31 14.35
CA SER A 290 25.47 -13.49 15.32
C SER A 290 25.77 -13.83 16.79
N GLY A 291 26.33 -15.02 17.05
CA GLY A 291 26.58 -15.52 18.41
C GLY A 291 25.32 -15.91 19.19
N VAL A 292 24.15 -15.99 18.54
CA VAL A 292 22.88 -16.37 19.18
C VAL A 292 22.15 -17.47 18.39
N GLN A 293 21.33 -18.25 19.08
CA GLN A 293 20.49 -19.27 18.47
C GLN A 293 19.59 -18.63 17.40
N SER A 294 19.74 -19.07 16.15
CA SER A 294 19.12 -18.45 14.99
C SER A 294 18.58 -19.48 14.00
N LEU A 295 17.56 -19.10 13.24
CA LEU A 295 16.93 -19.95 12.24
C LEU A 295 16.62 -19.19 10.95
N ALA A 296 16.89 -19.80 9.80
CA ALA A 296 16.35 -19.41 8.51
C ALA A 296 15.27 -20.40 8.07
N ILE A 297 14.12 -19.90 7.61
CA ILE A 297 12.97 -20.70 7.19
C ILE A 297 12.29 -20.06 5.97
N SER A 298 11.68 -20.84 5.09
CA SER A 298 10.86 -20.27 4.02
C SER A 298 9.52 -19.74 4.55
N TYR A 299 8.95 -18.72 3.91
CA TYR A 299 7.60 -18.23 4.20
C TYR A 299 6.57 -19.37 4.19
N LYS A 300 6.62 -20.23 3.17
CA LYS A 300 5.68 -21.35 3.03
C LYS A 300 5.76 -22.34 4.19
N GLU A 301 6.97 -22.69 4.63
CA GLU A 301 7.14 -23.58 5.79
C GLU A 301 6.71 -22.90 7.07
N PHE A 302 7.07 -21.63 7.27
CA PHE A 302 6.65 -20.87 8.43
C PHE A 302 5.12 -20.80 8.52
N MET A 303 4.42 -20.55 7.41
CA MET A 303 2.96 -20.46 7.34
C MET A 303 2.23 -21.77 7.63
N LYS A 304 2.88 -22.92 7.49
CA LYS A 304 2.31 -24.23 7.85
C LYS A 304 2.28 -24.51 9.36
N LEU A 305 3.10 -23.82 10.15
CA LEU A 305 3.22 -24.09 11.59
C LEU A 305 1.90 -23.80 12.33
N ASN A 306 1.61 -24.55 13.38
CA ASN A 306 0.55 -24.16 14.30
C ASN A 306 0.96 -22.94 15.14
N SER A 307 0.22 -21.83 15.05
CA SER A 307 0.53 -20.59 15.76
C SER A 307 0.49 -20.69 17.29
N GLY A 308 -0.34 -21.59 17.84
CA GLY A 308 -0.50 -21.76 19.29
C GLY A 308 0.60 -22.59 19.94
N LYS A 309 1.26 -23.46 19.17
CA LYS A 309 2.28 -24.40 19.67
C LYS A 309 3.62 -24.21 18.94
N GLU A 310 3.74 -24.78 17.74
CA GLU A 310 5.00 -24.89 16.98
C GLU A 310 5.61 -23.52 16.67
N GLY A 311 4.81 -22.55 16.22
CA GLY A 311 5.31 -21.21 15.88
C GLY A 311 5.82 -20.45 17.11
N ARG A 312 5.11 -20.54 18.24
CA ARG A 312 5.54 -19.93 19.52
C ARG A 312 6.78 -20.60 20.08
N GLU A 313 6.89 -21.93 19.96
CA GLU A 313 8.07 -22.69 20.37
C GLU A 313 9.29 -22.32 19.52
N LEU A 314 9.15 -22.29 18.20
CA LEU A 314 10.20 -21.85 17.27
C LEU A 314 10.69 -20.44 17.61
N LEU A 315 9.76 -19.48 17.80
CA LEU A 315 10.12 -18.11 18.18
C LEU A 315 10.67 -18.03 19.61
N LYS A 316 10.36 -18.98 20.50
CA LYS A 316 10.90 -19.06 21.86
C LYS A 316 12.37 -19.47 21.83
N GLU A 317 12.69 -20.51 21.08
CA GLU A 317 14.03 -21.12 20.97
C GLU A 317 15.02 -20.23 20.23
N ASN A 318 14.56 -19.45 19.25
CA ASN A 318 15.42 -18.63 18.41
C ASN A 318 15.36 -17.15 18.83
N LYS A 319 16.54 -16.53 18.98
CA LYS A 319 16.67 -15.08 19.21
C LYS A 319 16.55 -14.28 17.91
N LEU A 320 16.95 -14.89 16.80
CA LEU A 320 16.92 -14.29 15.48
C LEU A 320 16.30 -15.27 14.48
N VAL A 321 15.27 -14.84 13.77
CA VAL A 321 14.60 -15.66 12.74
C VAL A 321 14.59 -14.91 11.41
N TYR A 322 15.07 -15.56 10.36
CA TYR A 322 15.00 -15.06 8.98
C TYR A 322 13.94 -15.84 8.22
N ILE A 323 12.99 -15.13 7.59
CA ILE A 323 11.90 -15.70 6.79
C ILE A 323 12.08 -15.26 5.35
N TYR A 324 12.16 -16.22 4.42
CA TYR A 324 12.38 -15.96 2.99
C TYR A 324 11.08 -16.07 2.21
N HIS A 325 10.68 -14.99 1.56
CA HIS A 325 9.49 -14.83 0.73
C HIS A 325 9.93 -14.49 -0.70
N ASN A 326 9.32 -15.08 -1.73
CA ASN A 326 9.83 -14.99 -3.10
C ASN A 326 8.77 -14.83 -4.20
N LYS A 327 7.57 -14.36 -3.86
CA LYS A 327 6.43 -14.33 -4.78
C LYS A 327 6.67 -13.42 -6.00
N ILE A 328 7.24 -12.22 -5.80
CA ILE A 328 7.48 -11.24 -6.86
C ILE A 328 8.49 -11.80 -7.87
N ASP A 329 9.69 -12.14 -7.40
CA ASP A 329 10.76 -12.68 -8.25
C ASP A 329 10.31 -13.92 -9.00
N LYS A 330 9.73 -14.91 -8.30
CA LYS A 330 9.25 -16.14 -8.93
C LYS A 330 8.23 -15.90 -10.05
N THR A 331 7.38 -14.87 -9.93
CA THR A 331 6.42 -14.51 -10.97
C THR A 331 7.09 -13.72 -12.10
N GLY A 332 8.00 -12.80 -11.78
CA GLY A 332 8.70 -11.97 -12.76
C GLY A 332 9.71 -12.73 -13.62
N ASP A 333 10.47 -13.64 -13.04
CA ASP A 333 11.58 -14.31 -13.73
C ASP A 333 11.14 -15.41 -14.72
N ASP A 334 9.90 -15.91 -14.56
CA ASP A 334 9.31 -16.85 -15.50
C ASP A 334 8.63 -16.11 -16.65
N LYS A 335 9.11 -16.35 -17.88
CA LYS A 335 8.55 -15.79 -19.11
C LYS A 335 7.03 -16.02 -19.23
N ALA A 336 6.52 -17.13 -18.70
CA ALA A 336 5.08 -17.44 -18.77
C ALA A 336 4.22 -16.61 -17.81
N THR A 337 4.82 -15.98 -16.80
CA THR A 337 4.10 -15.24 -15.75
C THR A 337 4.60 -13.81 -15.53
N GLU A 338 5.61 -13.35 -16.28
CA GLU A 338 6.21 -12.01 -16.08
C GLU A 338 5.19 -10.86 -16.23
N GLU A 339 4.11 -11.06 -16.99
CA GLU A 339 2.99 -10.12 -17.13
C GLU A 339 2.08 -10.01 -15.88
N ASP A 340 2.22 -10.95 -14.93
CA ASP A 340 1.47 -10.99 -13.67
C ASP A 340 2.25 -10.37 -12.50
N VAL A 341 3.45 -9.81 -12.73
CA VAL A 341 4.33 -9.39 -11.64
C VAL A 341 3.70 -8.35 -10.72
N PHE A 342 2.93 -7.40 -11.24
CA PHE A 342 2.27 -6.40 -10.39
C PHE A 342 1.05 -6.94 -9.63
N ASP A 343 0.40 -7.99 -10.13
CA ASP A 343 -0.57 -8.75 -9.32
C ASP A 343 0.16 -9.52 -8.21
N ALA A 344 1.32 -10.09 -8.52
CA ALA A 344 2.19 -10.73 -7.51
C ALA A 344 2.67 -9.73 -6.45
N VAL A 345 2.89 -8.45 -6.78
CA VAL A 345 3.19 -7.40 -5.81
C VAL A 345 2.03 -7.21 -4.82
N ASN A 346 0.79 -7.04 -5.30
CA ASN A 346 -0.37 -6.84 -4.41
C ASN A 346 -0.64 -8.08 -3.54
N HIS A 347 -0.47 -9.28 -4.11
CA HIS A 347 -0.51 -10.51 -3.33
C HIS A 347 0.59 -10.55 -2.26
N SER A 348 1.83 -10.14 -2.60
CA SER A 348 2.95 -10.11 -1.66
C SER A 348 2.70 -9.17 -0.48
N ILE A 349 2.14 -7.98 -0.74
CA ILE A 349 1.74 -7.06 0.34
C ILE A 349 0.74 -7.75 1.28
N THR A 350 -0.26 -8.44 0.73
CA THR A 350 -1.25 -9.19 1.53
C THR A 350 -0.61 -10.32 2.33
N GLU A 351 0.26 -11.11 1.71
CA GLU A 351 0.99 -12.21 2.36
C GLU A 351 1.90 -11.72 3.49
N LEU A 352 2.58 -10.60 3.30
CA LEU A 352 3.45 -9.97 4.31
C LEU A 352 2.63 -9.40 5.48
N LYS A 353 1.48 -8.79 5.22
CA LYS A 353 0.55 -8.34 6.29
C LYS A 353 0.04 -9.52 7.12
N GLU A 354 -0.38 -10.61 6.48
CA GLU A 354 -0.84 -11.81 7.18
C GLU A 354 0.30 -12.48 7.97
N LEU A 355 1.52 -12.53 7.42
CA LEU A 355 2.71 -12.99 8.13
C LEU A 355 2.94 -12.18 9.41
N LEU A 356 2.92 -10.85 9.32
CA LEU A 356 3.11 -9.97 10.47
C LEU A 356 1.99 -10.13 11.51
N LYS A 357 0.73 -10.28 11.08
CA LYS A 357 -0.40 -10.54 11.99
C LYS A 357 -0.22 -11.86 12.73
N ARG A 358 0.24 -12.88 12.04
CA ARG A 358 0.52 -14.19 12.64
C ARG A 358 1.69 -14.11 13.63
N LEU A 359 2.76 -13.42 13.28
CA LEU A 359 3.89 -13.14 14.18
C LEU A 359 3.49 -12.31 15.41
N TYR A 360 2.59 -11.34 15.24
CA TYR A 360 2.00 -10.54 16.31
C TYR A 360 1.27 -11.44 17.32
N ASN A 361 0.42 -12.36 16.82
CA ASN A 361 -0.33 -13.32 17.63
C ASN A 361 0.56 -14.35 18.35
N MET A 362 1.80 -14.51 17.90
CA MET A 362 2.84 -15.32 18.57
C MET A 362 3.70 -14.50 19.55
N ASN A 363 3.32 -13.26 19.86
CA ASN A 363 4.02 -12.35 20.78
C ASN A 363 5.44 -11.96 20.33
N SER A 364 5.67 -11.86 19.01
CA SER A 364 6.86 -11.19 18.50
C SER A 364 6.67 -9.66 18.50
N TYR A 365 7.77 -8.90 18.47
CA TYR A 365 7.75 -7.44 18.68
C TYR A 365 8.57 -6.62 17.68
N ASN A 366 9.71 -7.14 17.23
CA ASN A 366 10.64 -6.41 16.35
C ASN A 366 10.75 -7.16 15.03
N TYR A 367 10.39 -6.47 13.95
CA TYR A 367 10.45 -7.00 12.60
C TYR A 367 11.27 -6.11 11.69
N PHE A 368 11.93 -6.73 10.72
CA PHE A 368 12.50 -6.05 9.57
C PHE A 368 11.94 -6.68 8.31
N ILE A 369 11.56 -5.85 7.33
CA ILE A 369 11.27 -6.32 5.97
C ILE A 369 12.25 -5.63 5.03
N THR A 370 12.95 -6.41 4.21
CA THR A 370 13.92 -5.90 3.24
C THR A 370 13.96 -6.79 2.00
N SER A 371 14.82 -6.44 1.04
CA SER A 371 15.00 -7.16 -0.21
C SER A 371 16.46 -7.46 -0.54
N ASP A 372 16.67 -8.48 -1.36
CA ASP A 372 17.93 -8.79 -2.02
C ASP A 372 18.20 -7.87 -3.22
N HIS A 373 17.19 -7.52 -3.99
CA HIS A 373 17.26 -6.57 -5.10
C HIS A 373 15.88 -6.02 -5.45
N GLY A 374 15.84 -5.02 -6.32
CA GLY A 374 14.63 -4.63 -7.04
C GLY A 374 14.60 -5.21 -8.46
N PHE A 375 13.90 -4.55 -9.38
CA PHE A 375 13.76 -5.00 -10.76
C PHE A 375 13.32 -3.87 -11.70
N ILE A 376 13.61 -4.03 -12.98
CA ILE A 376 13.01 -3.26 -14.06
C ILE A 376 11.81 -4.04 -14.61
N TYR A 377 10.71 -3.34 -14.87
CA TYR A 377 9.56 -3.89 -15.58
C TYR A 377 9.05 -2.98 -16.69
N GLN A 378 8.90 -3.53 -17.90
CA GLN A 378 8.27 -2.87 -19.06
C GLN A 378 7.15 -3.75 -19.59
N ALA A 379 5.92 -3.20 -19.68
CA ALA A 379 4.74 -3.99 -20.02
C ALA A 379 4.65 -4.39 -21.50
N LYS A 380 5.23 -3.59 -22.41
CA LYS A 380 5.33 -3.93 -23.84
C LYS A 380 6.49 -4.87 -24.11
N GLU A 381 6.39 -5.59 -25.22
CA GLU A 381 7.55 -6.28 -25.79
C GLU A 381 8.63 -5.26 -26.17
N LEU A 382 9.88 -5.66 -26.01
CA LEU A 382 11.04 -4.83 -26.30
C LEU A 382 11.44 -4.96 -27.76
N GLU A 383 11.95 -3.86 -28.32
CA GLU A 383 12.47 -3.83 -29.69
C GLU A 383 13.91 -4.37 -29.73
N GLU A 384 14.41 -4.73 -30.92
CA GLU A 384 15.79 -5.21 -31.08
C GLU A 384 16.83 -4.19 -30.57
N SER A 385 16.54 -2.89 -30.69
CA SER A 385 17.40 -1.81 -30.20
C SER A 385 17.55 -1.75 -28.67
N ASP A 386 16.66 -2.39 -27.91
CA ASP A 386 16.75 -2.45 -26.43
C ASP A 386 17.76 -3.52 -25.95
N PHE A 387 18.26 -4.35 -26.88
CA PHE A 387 19.23 -5.39 -26.59
C PHE A 387 20.64 -4.96 -27.00
N ILE A 388 21.61 -5.27 -26.14
CA ILE A 388 23.02 -5.12 -26.48
C ILE A 388 23.41 -6.24 -27.46
N GLU A 389 23.88 -5.86 -28.66
CA GLU A 389 24.35 -6.81 -29.68
C GLU A 389 25.67 -7.51 -29.29
N SER A 390 26.48 -6.90 -28.42
CA SER A 390 27.81 -7.39 -28.06
C SER A 390 27.76 -8.56 -27.06
N SER A 391 28.01 -9.77 -27.53
CA SER A 391 28.44 -10.89 -26.67
C SER A 391 29.87 -10.67 -26.19
N THR A 392 30.20 -11.06 -24.95
CA THR A 392 31.59 -11.06 -24.44
C THR A 392 32.27 -12.40 -24.65
N THR A 393 33.61 -12.40 -24.68
CA THR A 393 34.46 -13.59 -24.59
C THR A 393 35.17 -13.66 -23.23
N GLY A 394 35.86 -14.77 -22.93
CA GLY A 394 36.58 -14.99 -21.66
C GLY A 394 36.17 -16.28 -20.93
N ASP A 395 36.62 -16.44 -19.68
CA ASP A 395 36.15 -17.50 -18.78
C ASP A 395 34.86 -17.06 -18.09
N ILE A 396 33.74 -17.24 -18.78
CA ILE A 396 32.42 -16.80 -18.30
C ILE A 396 31.87 -17.83 -17.31
N TRP A 397 31.71 -17.41 -16.07
CA TRP A 397 31.07 -18.20 -15.01
C TRP A 397 29.55 -18.12 -15.11
N LYS A 398 29.03 -16.92 -15.40
CA LYS A 398 27.59 -16.69 -15.59
C LYS A 398 27.32 -15.55 -16.54
N GLN A 399 26.37 -15.79 -17.44
CA GLN A 399 25.73 -14.79 -18.27
C GLN A 399 24.26 -14.68 -17.85
N ASN A 400 23.83 -13.47 -17.49
CA ASN A 400 22.44 -13.12 -17.27
C ASN A 400 22.07 -11.94 -18.22
N ARG A 401 20.78 -11.62 -18.29
CA ARG A 401 20.24 -10.48 -19.04
C ARG A 401 20.84 -9.15 -18.59
N ARG A 402 21.27 -9.02 -17.33
CA ARG A 402 21.76 -7.75 -16.75
C ARG A 402 23.18 -7.79 -16.21
N PHE A 403 23.91 -8.89 -16.38
CA PHE A 403 25.32 -8.94 -15.99
C PHE A 403 26.06 -10.15 -16.57
N PHE A 404 27.38 -10.07 -16.56
CA PHE A 404 28.31 -11.20 -16.68
C PHE A 404 29.16 -11.31 -15.42
N ILE A 405 29.55 -12.54 -15.05
CA ILE A 405 30.57 -12.83 -14.03
C ILE A 405 31.60 -13.76 -14.68
N GLY A 406 32.89 -13.49 -14.47
CA GLY A 406 33.94 -14.36 -14.97
C GLY A 406 35.33 -13.78 -14.82
N LYS A 407 36.30 -14.40 -15.51
CA LYS A 407 37.69 -13.95 -15.60
C LYS A 407 38.06 -13.59 -17.03
N ASN A 408 38.97 -12.62 -17.17
CA ASN A 408 39.49 -12.18 -18.47
C ASN A 408 38.36 -11.87 -19.47
N LEU A 409 37.31 -11.21 -18.98
CA LEU A 409 36.17 -10.83 -19.81
C LEU A 409 36.57 -9.71 -20.76
N GLU A 410 36.18 -9.82 -22.03
CA GLU A 410 36.43 -8.79 -23.02
C GLU A 410 35.46 -7.61 -22.82
N ASN A 411 36.00 -6.49 -22.36
CA ASN A 411 35.21 -5.30 -22.07
C ASN A 411 34.81 -4.53 -23.36
N HIS A 412 33.58 -4.02 -23.39
CA HIS A 412 33.05 -3.17 -24.44
C HIS A 412 32.43 -1.91 -23.83
N SER A 413 32.40 -0.78 -24.55
CA SER A 413 31.88 0.50 -24.05
C SER A 413 30.42 0.46 -23.59
N SER A 414 29.67 -0.57 -23.99
CA SER A 414 28.28 -0.81 -23.60
C SER A 414 28.11 -1.36 -22.18
N TYR A 415 29.22 -1.73 -21.54
CA TYR A 415 29.26 -2.27 -20.18
C TYR A 415 29.96 -1.32 -19.21
N LYS A 416 29.55 -1.35 -17.94
CA LYS A 416 30.38 -0.93 -16.81
C LYS A 416 30.99 -2.18 -16.19
N GLU A 417 32.31 -2.15 -16.00
CA GLU A 417 33.08 -3.22 -15.38
C GLU A 417 33.40 -2.87 -13.93
N PHE A 418 33.36 -3.87 -13.06
CA PHE A 418 33.95 -3.84 -11.72
C PHE A 418 34.65 -5.17 -11.42
N THR A 419 35.83 -5.09 -10.81
CA THR A 419 36.50 -6.23 -10.19
C THR A 419 35.81 -6.60 -8.87
N ALA A 420 36.04 -7.82 -8.38
CA ALA A 420 35.55 -8.24 -7.07
C ALA A 420 35.92 -7.24 -5.96
N ASN A 421 37.17 -6.77 -5.93
CA ASN A 421 37.65 -5.82 -4.92
C ASN A 421 36.96 -4.46 -5.00
N GLU A 422 36.68 -3.95 -6.21
CA GLU A 422 35.94 -2.69 -6.40
C GLU A 422 34.48 -2.81 -5.93
N LEU A 423 33.92 -4.03 -5.98
CA LEU A 423 32.63 -4.35 -5.37
C LEU A 423 32.73 -4.66 -3.86
N GLY A 424 33.90 -4.51 -3.26
CA GLY A 424 34.19 -4.88 -1.87
C GLY A 424 34.10 -6.38 -1.60
N GLN A 425 34.10 -7.22 -2.63
CA GLN A 425 34.02 -8.68 -2.53
C GLN A 425 35.41 -9.30 -2.62
N ASN A 426 35.58 -10.48 -2.05
CA ASN A 426 36.79 -11.27 -2.15
C ASN A 426 36.75 -12.13 -3.40
N GLY A 427 37.89 -12.25 -4.07
CA GLY A 427 38.06 -13.13 -5.21
C GLY A 427 38.88 -12.49 -6.32
N ASP A 428 39.10 -13.28 -7.35
CA ASP A 428 39.72 -12.86 -8.60
C ASP A 428 38.66 -13.08 -9.67
N TYR A 429 37.79 -12.10 -9.89
CA TYR A 429 36.78 -12.11 -10.94
C TYR A 429 36.33 -10.68 -11.25
N THR A 430 35.66 -10.56 -12.38
CA THR A 430 35.11 -9.33 -12.90
C THR A 430 33.62 -9.50 -13.14
N CYS A 431 32.86 -8.47 -12.81
CA CYS A 431 31.46 -8.33 -13.18
C CYS A 431 31.31 -7.23 -14.23
N MET A 432 30.56 -7.51 -15.29
CA MET A 432 30.22 -6.53 -16.32
C MET A 432 28.72 -6.32 -16.38
N PHE A 433 28.28 -5.07 -16.40
CA PHE A 433 26.88 -4.65 -16.34
C PHE A 433 26.51 -3.86 -17.58
N PRO A 434 25.49 -4.27 -18.36
CA PRO A 434 24.84 -3.42 -19.36
C PRO A 434 24.56 -2.04 -18.77
N LYS A 435 25.02 -0.98 -19.46
CA LYS A 435 24.76 0.39 -19.00
C LYS A 435 23.27 0.70 -19.02
N SER A 436 22.81 1.49 -18.05
CA SER A 436 21.41 1.95 -17.94
C SER A 436 20.43 0.76 -17.89
N ILE A 437 19.31 0.81 -18.62
CA ILE A 437 18.28 -0.24 -18.65
C ILE A 437 18.47 -1.28 -19.78
N ASN A 438 19.61 -1.25 -20.47
CA ASN A 438 19.92 -2.15 -21.56
C ASN A 438 20.08 -3.61 -21.11
N ARG A 439 19.80 -4.59 -21.97
CA ARG A 439 19.89 -6.00 -21.58
C ARG A 439 20.56 -6.87 -22.63
N VAL A 440 21.18 -7.95 -22.17
CA VAL A 440 21.77 -9.00 -23.01
C VAL A 440 20.68 -10.01 -23.35
N ARG A 441 20.68 -10.49 -24.60
CA ARG A 441 19.77 -11.55 -25.02
C ARG A 441 20.18 -12.88 -24.40
N VAL A 442 19.24 -13.52 -23.70
CA VAL A 442 19.40 -14.88 -23.15
C VAL A 442 18.29 -15.76 -23.70
N LYS A 443 18.67 -16.88 -24.32
CA LYS A 443 17.73 -17.77 -25.00
C LYS A 443 16.69 -18.33 -24.01
N GLY A 444 15.42 -18.16 -24.34
CA GLY A 444 14.30 -18.71 -23.54
C GLY A 444 13.91 -17.88 -22.31
N ALA A 445 14.63 -16.79 -22.01
CA ALA A 445 14.28 -15.91 -20.90
C ALA A 445 13.21 -14.88 -21.31
N GLY A 446 12.40 -14.46 -20.33
CA GLY A 446 11.51 -13.29 -20.46
C GLY A 446 12.33 -12.01 -20.59
N SER A 447 11.70 -10.95 -21.11
CA SER A 447 12.37 -9.67 -21.32
C SER A 447 11.68 -8.51 -20.63
N LYS A 448 10.44 -8.68 -20.13
CA LYS A 448 9.68 -7.62 -19.48
C LYS A 448 10.18 -7.36 -18.08
N PHE A 449 10.47 -8.41 -17.32
CA PHE A 449 11.05 -8.36 -15.98
C PHE A 449 12.52 -8.74 -15.99
N VAL A 450 13.39 -7.87 -15.50
CA VAL A 450 14.84 -8.12 -15.40
C VAL A 450 15.44 -7.51 -14.13
N HIS A 451 16.45 -8.18 -13.59
CA HIS A 451 17.25 -7.71 -12.46
C HIS A 451 18.71 -8.18 -12.61
N GLY A 452 19.61 -7.72 -11.74
CA GLY A 452 21.04 -8.07 -11.75
C GLY A 452 21.96 -6.94 -12.21
N GLY A 453 21.41 -5.84 -12.72
CA GLY A 453 22.13 -4.67 -13.20
C GLY A 453 22.30 -3.58 -12.14
N THR A 454 22.60 -2.37 -12.60
CA THR A 454 22.91 -1.22 -11.76
C THR A 454 21.79 -0.18 -11.70
N SER A 455 20.63 -0.40 -12.33
CA SER A 455 19.57 0.63 -12.37
C SER A 455 19.08 1.00 -10.98
N LEU A 456 18.58 2.23 -10.81
CA LEU A 456 18.04 2.69 -9.51
C LEU A 456 16.94 1.75 -9.00
N GLN A 457 16.06 1.28 -9.89
CA GLN A 457 14.99 0.34 -9.58
C GLN A 457 15.49 -1.03 -9.10
N GLU A 458 16.69 -1.44 -9.50
CA GLU A 458 17.32 -2.70 -9.07
C GLU A 458 18.12 -2.53 -7.77
N VAL A 459 18.86 -1.42 -7.62
CA VAL A 459 19.84 -1.29 -6.54
C VAL A 459 19.32 -0.56 -5.30
N ILE A 460 18.28 0.28 -5.42
CA ILE A 460 17.70 0.95 -4.25
C ILE A 460 16.60 0.06 -3.66
N ILE A 461 16.92 -0.59 -2.55
CA ILE A 461 16.03 -1.55 -1.87
C ILE A 461 15.47 -0.96 -0.57
N PRO A 462 14.24 -1.32 -0.16
CA PRO A 462 13.63 -0.84 1.07
C PRO A 462 14.14 -1.60 2.29
N VAL A 463 14.22 -0.90 3.43
CA VAL A 463 14.33 -1.50 4.75
C VAL A 463 13.22 -0.93 5.63
N LEU A 464 12.22 -1.75 5.92
CA LEU A 464 11.17 -1.41 6.87
C LEU A 464 11.61 -1.91 8.25
N ARG A 465 11.68 -0.99 9.21
CA ARG A 465 11.80 -1.29 10.63
C ARG A 465 10.42 -1.19 11.26
N ILE A 466 9.91 -2.32 11.75
CA ILE A 466 8.55 -2.42 12.26
C ILE A 466 8.60 -2.85 13.72
N ASN A 467 7.93 -2.09 14.56
CA ASN A 467 7.73 -2.43 15.96
C ASN A 467 6.23 -2.64 16.23
N ARG A 468 5.90 -3.69 16.99
CA ARG A 468 4.59 -3.81 17.61
C ARG A 468 4.40 -2.61 18.55
N LYS A 469 3.37 -1.79 18.32
CA LYS A 469 2.96 -0.77 19.29
C LYS A 469 2.55 -1.51 20.57
N ARG A 470 3.11 -1.12 21.71
CA ARG A 470 2.58 -1.57 23.00
C ARG A 470 1.14 -1.11 23.06
N GLU A 471 0.21 -2.00 23.37
CA GLU A 471 -1.21 -1.69 23.49
C GLU A 471 -1.36 -0.47 24.40
N ALA A 472 -1.61 0.70 23.79
CA ALA A 472 -2.30 1.75 24.50
C ALA A 472 -3.71 1.21 24.68
N ILE A 473 -4.17 1.11 25.93
CA ILE A 473 -5.56 0.76 26.24
C ILE A 473 -6.44 1.66 25.38
N ARG A 474 -7.09 1.08 24.36
CA ARG A 474 -8.01 1.80 23.48
C ARG A 474 -9.35 1.80 24.17
N SER A 475 -9.85 2.98 24.52
CA SER A 475 -11.20 3.16 25.06
C SER A 475 -12.10 3.79 24.01
N LEU A 476 -13.41 3.51 24.06
CA LEU A 476 -14.38 4.22 23.23
C LEU A 476 -14.46 5.68 23.68
N VAL A 477 -14.66 6.61 22.74
CA VAL A 477 -14.83 8.03 23.06
C VAL A 477 -16.10 8.27 23.88
N ASP A 478 -16.04 9.12 24.90
CA ASP A 478 -17.22 9.41 25.73
C ASP A 478 -18.14 10.43 25.06
N ILE A 479 -19.45 10.15 25.16
CA ILE A 479 -20.54 10.95 24.60
C ILE A 479 -21.36 11.51 25.75
N ASP A 480 -21.63 12.80 25.72
CA ASP A 480 -22.53 13.44 26.68
C ASP A 480 -23.59 14.27 25.94
N ILE A 481 -24.60 14.76 26.66
CA ILE A 481 -25.51 15.78 26.12
C ILE A 481 -25.11 17.16 26.63
N ILE A 482 -25.21 18.17 25.78
CA ILE A 482 -25.11 19.56 26.20
C ILE A 482 -26.40 19.89 26.93
N LYS A 483 -26.31 20.00 28.27
CA LYS A 483 -27.48 20.23 29.14
C LYS A 483 -28.17 21.54 28.77
N GLY A 484 -29.38 21.41 28.23
CA GLY A 484 -30.34 22.49 28.05
C GLY A 484 -31.36 22.55 29.18
N LYS A 485 -32.53 23.14 28.92
CA LYS A 485 -33.67 23.03 29.87
C LYS A 485 -34.08 21.56 30.00
N GLU A 486 -34.10 21.05 31.23
CA GLU A 486 -34.54 19.68 31.58
C GLU A 486 -36.09 19.53 31.55
N GLU A 487 -36.80 20.54 31.05
CA GLU A 487 -38.25 20.53 30.83
C GLU A 487 -38.59 20.27 29.36
N ILE A 488 -39.62 19.46 29.11
CA ILE A 488 -40.20 19.21 27.79
C ILE A 488 -41.61 19.80 27.77
N SER A 489 -41.74 20.95 27.11
CA SER A 489 -43.00 21.71 27.02
C SER A 489 -43.64 21.69 25.63
N SER A 490 -43.08 20.92 24.70
CA SER A 490 -43.57 20.74 23.32
C SER A 490 -43.38 19.30 22.87
N SER A 491 -44.16 18.88 21.87
CA SER A 491 -44.03 17.56 21.22
C SER A 491 -42.71 17.38 20.45
N ILE A 492 -41.92 18.45 20.31
CA ILE A 492 -40.62 18.45 19.66
C ILE A 492 -39.55 18.86 20.67
N LYS A 493 -38.50 18.05 20.85
CA LYS A 493 -37.40 18.29 21.78
C LYS A 493 -36.03 18.12 21.09
N PRO A 494 -35.32 19.22 20.80
CA PRO A 494 -33.93 19.11 20.35
C PRO A 494 -32.98 18.78 21.51
N ILE A 495 -32.05 17.86 21.27
CA ILE A 495 -30.95 17.49 22.16
C ILE A 495 -29.64 17.57 21.38
N SER A 496 -28.67 18.29 21.94
CA SER A 496 -27.30 18.36 21.41
C SER A 496 -26.44 17.34 22.14
N PHE A 497 -25.77 16.49 21.37
CA PHE A 497 -24.80 15.49 21.85
C PHE A 497 -23.40 15.99 21.54
N ILE A 498 -22.48 15.77 22.47
CA ILE A 498 -21.09 16.18 22.33
C ILE A 498 -20.16 14.99 22.48
N GLN A 499 -19.27 14.82 21.50
CA GLN A 499 -18.15 13.91 21.61
C GLN A 499 -17.02 14.60 22.40
N SER A 500 -16.69 14.04 23.56
CA SER A 500 -15.79 14.67 24.54
C SER A 500 -14.41 15.02 23.98
N LYS A 501 -13.82 14.16 23.14
CA LYS A 501 -12.47 14.30 22.58
C LYS A 501 -12.46 13.85 21.12
N PRO A 502 -11.54 14.34 20.27
CA PRO A 502 -11.34 13.75 18.95
C PRO A 502 -10.92 12.28 19.07
N ILE A 503 -11.39 11.45 18.14
CA ILE A 503 -10.89 10.07 18.03
C ILE A 503 -9.46 10.06 17.49
N GLY A 504 -8.76 8.95 17.66
CA GLY A 504 -7.41 8.74 17.15
C GLY A 504 -6.79 7.46 17.71
N ASP A 505 -5.46 7.41 17.83
CA ASP A 505 -4.73 6.19 18.22
C ASP A 505 -5.17 5.52 19.53
N LYS A 506 -5.73 6.30 20.47
CA LYS A 506 -6.13 5.85 21.82
C LYS A 506 -7.64 5.84 22.05
N LEU A 507 -8.41 6.55 21.23
CA LEU A 507 -9.86 6.72 21.41
C LEU A 507 -10.58 6.27 20.14
N LEU A 508 -11.42 5.24 20.27
CA LEU A 508 -12.18 4.66 19.17
C LEU A 508 -13.56 5.34 19.04
N PRO A 509 -14.18 5.33 17.84
CA PRO A 509 -15.56 5.76 17.65
C PRO A 509 -16.54 5.06 18.59
N ARG A 510 -17.59 5.75 19.02
CA ARG A 510 -18.69 5.15 19.79
C ARG A 510 -20.00 5.26 19.01
N ARG A 511 -20.67 4.12 18.79
CA ARG A 511 -22.00 4.08 18.18
C ARG A 511 -23.07 4.10 19.28
N ILE A 512 -23.95 5.10 19.22
CA ILE A 512 -25.00 5.35 20.20
C ILE A 512 -26.37 5.19 19.54
N LYS A 513 -27.27 4.50 20.24
CA LYS A 513 -28.72 4.53 20.01
C LYS A 513 -29.38 5.33 21.13
N ALA A 514 -30.32 6.22 20.84
CA ALA A 514 -30.96 7.02 21.88
C ALA A 514 -32.44 7.33 21.63
N ALA A 515 -33.24 7.30 22.69
CA ALA A 515 -34.67 7.65 22.70
C ALA A 515 -35.16 8.09 24.09
N PHE A 516 -36.31 8.77 24.13
CA PHE A 516 -37.02 9.07 25.36
C PHE A 516 -37.90 7.90 25.79
N TYR A 517 -37.91 7.63 27.10
CA TYR A 517 -38.73 6.63 27.76
C TYR A 517 -39.50 7.25 28.93
N ASN A 518 -40.55 6.57 29.38
CA ASN A 518 -41.11 6.82 30.71
C ASN A 518 -40.06 6.62 31.83
N HIS A 519 -40.33 7.11 33.03
CA HIS A 519 -39.38 7.05 34.15
C HIS A 519 -38.83 5.64 34.42
N ASP A 520 -39.67 4.61 34.27
CA ASP A 520 -39.31 3.21 34.52
C ASP A 520 -38.56 2.54 33.36
N LYS A 521 -38.28 3.25 32.26
CA LYS A 521 -37.60 2.75 31.05
C LYS A 521 -38.32 1.57 30.36
N THR A 522 -39.63 1.42 30.57
CA THR A 522 -40.43 0.31 30.04
C THR A 522 -41.19 0.67 28.77
N VAL A 523 -41.48 1.95 28.56
CA VAL A 523 -42.25 2.45 27.41
C VAL A 523 -41.45 3.55 26.73
N ILE A 524 -41.12 3.34 25.45
CA ILE A 524 -40.54 4.36 24.59
C ILE A 524 -41.62 5.39 24.21
N ILE A 525 -41.27 6.67 24.28
CA ILE A 525 -42.19 7.79 24.06
C ILE A 525 -41.74 8.74 22.94
N SER A 526 -40.63 8.45 22.25
CA SER A 526 -40.15 9.15 21.05
C SER A 526 -39.72 8.18 19.95
N GLU A 527 -39.29 8.69 18.80
CA GLU A 527 -38.47 7.91 17.87
C GLU A 527 -37.08 7.57 18.44
N GLU A 528 -36.43 6.57 17.86
CA GLU A 528 -35.03 6.21 18.13
C GLU A 528 -34.14 6.76 17.01
N PHE A 529 -32.94 7.22 17.37
CA PHE A 529 -31.88 7.42 16.38
C PHE A 529 -30.69 6.51 16.68
N GLU A 530 -29.89 6.25 15.65
CA GLU A 530 -28.56 5.66 15.77
C GLU A 530 -27.52 6.56 15.12
N TYR A 531 -26.40 6.78 15.79
CA TYR A 531 -25.32 7.61 15.26
C TYR A 531 -23.95 7.13 15.74
N THR A 532 -22.95 7.17 14.86
CA THR A 532 -21.56 6.88 15.18
C THR A 532 -20.81 8.18 15.41
N PHE A 533 -20.31 8.39 16.62
CA PHE A 533 -19.48 9.53 16.98
C PHE A 533 -18.00 9.18 16.73
N ASP A 534 -17.47 9.70 15.63
CA ASP A 534 -16.14 9.40 15.08
C ASP A 534 -15.35 10.66 14.66
N SER A 535 -15.69 11.83 15.19
CA SER A 535 -15.03 13.07 14.76
C SER A 535 -13.56 13.09 15.19
N THR A 536 -12.68 13.46 14.26
CA THR A 536 -11.25 13.69 14.50
C THR A 536 -10.94 15.17 14.81
N ASP A 537 -11.94 16.04 14.77
CA ASP A 537 -11.74 17.49 14.92
C ASP A 537 -11.32 17.87 16.33
N SER A 538 -10.27 18.70 16.43
CA SER A 538 -9.80 19.24 17.72
C SER A 538 -10.76 20.27 18.32
N LEU A 539 -11.57 20.94 17.48
CA LEU A 539 -12.54 21.97 17.90
C LEU A 539 -13.85 21.34 18.40
N GLU A 540 -14.23 21.64 19.63
CA GLU A 540 -15.42 21.08 20.29
C GLU A 540 -16.73 21.33 19.54
N ARG A 541 -16.90 22.53 18.97
CA ARG A 541 -18.11 22.90 18.20
C ARG A 541 -18.33 22.00 16.97
N GLN A 542 -17.27 21.46 16.38
CA GLN A 542 -17.38 20.54 15.23
C GLN A 542 -17.71 19.10 15.66
N ARG A 543 -17.60 18.82 16.96
CA ARG A 543 -17.92 17.54 17.59
C ARG A 543 -19.34 17.48 18.17
N GLU A 544 -20.10 18.58 18.06
CA GLU A 544 -21.49 18.64 18.47
C GLU A 544 -22.40 18.10 17.37
N LYS A 545 -23.35 17.24 17.73
CA LYS A 545 -24.42 16.74 16.84
C LYS A 545 -25.77 16.94 17.49
N LYS A 546 -26.66 17.63 16.80
CA LYS A 546 -27.99 17.97 17.29
C LYS A 546 -29.03 17.05 16.66
N PHE A 547 -29.79 16.35 17.49
CA PHE A 547 -30.92 15.52 17.09
C PHE A 547 -32.21 16.10 17.63
N THR A 548 -33.26 16.08 16.83
CA THR A 548 -34.59 16.56 17.22
C THR A 548 -35.49 15.37 17.42
N TYR A 549 -36.04 15.24 18.63
CA TYR A 549 -36.97 14.16 18.99
C TYR A 549 -38.41 14.61 18.88
N HIS A 550 -39.21 13.82 18.19
CA HIS A 550 -40.65 13.90 18.16
C HIS A 550 -41.25 12.97 19.21
N LEU A 551 -41.92 13.54 20.20
CA LEU A 551 -42.67 12.79 21.20
C LEU A 551 -43.96 12.26 20.58
N SER A 552 -44.27 11.00 20.90
CA SER A 552 -45.52 10.36 20.49
C SER A 552 -46.72 10.99 21.20
N ASN A 553 -47.92 10.89 20.61
CA ASN A 553 -49.16 11.34 21.27
C ASN A 553 -49.38 10.62 22.63
N ARG A 554 -48.92 9.38 22.74
CA ARG A 554 -48.94 8.66 24.02
C ARG A 554 -48.10 9.34 25.10
N ALA A 555 -47.01 9.98 24.72
CA ALA A 555 -46.17 10.77 25.61
C ALA A 555 -46.98 11.92 26.25
N THR A 556 -47.77 12.63 25.44
CA THR A 556 -48.59 13.77 25.88
C THR A 556 -49.76 13.34 26.75
N ASP A 557 -50.38 12.23 26.42
CA ASP A 557 -51.64 11.82 27.03
C ASP A 557 -51.43 11.08 28.35
N GLU A 558 -50.39 10.24 28.44
CA GLU A 558 -50.17 9.35 29.60
C GLU A 558 -49.07 9.85 30.56
N PHE A 559 -48.10 10.63 30.06
CA PHE A 559 -46.88 10.96 30.82
C PHE A 559 -46.68 12.47 31.05
N ASN A 560 -47.68 13.31 30.77
CA ASN A 560 -47.61 14.74 31.09
C ASN A 560 -47.51 14.98 32.60
N ASN A 561 -46.78 16.01 33.01
CA ASN A 561 -46.41 16.32 34.40
C ASN A 561 -45.59 15.24 35.13
N GLN A 562 -45.08 14.23 34.42
CA GLN A 562 -44.22 13.18 34.98
C GLN A 562 -42.75 13.38 34.60
N LYS A 563 -41.89 12.63 35.29
CA LYS A 563 -40.49 12.47 34.88
C LYS A 563 -40.39 11.50 33.71
N VAL A 564 -39.52 11.80 32.77
CA VAL A 564 -39.16 10.95 31.64
C VAL A 564 -37.65 10.95 31.49
N VAL A 565 -37.11 9.96 30.79
CA VAL A 565 -35.66 9.77 30.70
C VAL A 565 -35.23 9.61 29.27
N LEU A 566 -34.18 10.34 28.87
CA LEU A 566 -33.45 10.07 27.65
C LEU A 566 -32.45 8.96 27.96
N VAL A 567 -32.55 7.82 27.28
CA VAL A 567 -31.64 6.68 27.43
C VAL A 567 -30.72 6.62 26.22
N LEU A 568 -29.41 6.61 26.47
CA LEU A 568 -28.40 6.30 25.47
C LEU A 568 -27.95 4.86 25.68
N GLN A 569 -27.88 4.11 24.59
CA GLN A 569 -27.37 2.75 24.55
C GLN A 569 -26.16 2.70 23.62
N GLU A 570 -25.18 1.88 23.95
CA GLU A 570 -24.03 1.61 23.09
C GLU A 570 -24.09 0.21 22.48
N ALA A 571 -23.55 0.08 21.27
CA ALA A 571 -23.46 -1.20 20.58
C ALA A 571 -22.50 -2.16 21.32
N ILE A 572 -22.89 -3.43 21.45
CA ILE A 572 -22.03 -4.49 21.97
C ILE A 572 -21.22 -5.05 20.80
N ASP A 573 -19.91 -4.86 20.86
CA ASP A 573 -18.99 -5.25 19.79
C ASP A 573 -19.15 -6.72 19.36
N GLY A 574 -19.15 -6.97 18.06
CA GLY A 574 -19.37 -8.30 17.46
C GLY A 574 -20.81 -8.85 17.54
N THR A 575 -21.79 -8.04 17.96
CA THR A 575 -23.20 -8.46 18.04
C THR A 575 -24.15 -7.39 17.47
N SER A 576 -25.42 -7.74 17.29
CA SER A 576 -26.51 -6.78 17.03
C SER A 576 -27.13 -6.18 18.30
N GLY A 577 -26.58 -6.51 19.48
CA GLY A 577 -27.11 -6.13 20.78
C GLY A 577 -26.68 -4.74 21.22
N TRP A 578 -27.51 -4.13 22.08
CA TRP A 578 -27.27 -2.82 22.69
C TRP A 578 -27.29 -2.95 24.21
N LYS A 579 -26.46 -2.15 24.90
CA LYS A 579 -26.48 -2.05 26.36
C LYS A 579 -26.59 -0.58 26.78
N GLU A 580 -27.21 -0.33 27.94
CA GLU A 580 -27.33 1.03 28.47
C GLU A 580 -25.94 1.66 28.69
N TYR A 581 -25.77 2.88 28.19
CA TYR A 581 -24.55 3.67 28.30
C TYR A 581 -24.70 4.81 29.31
N SER A 582 -25.74 5.64 29.15
CA SER A 582 -26.04 6.74 30.06
C SER A 582 -27.51 7.13 30.01
N THR A 583 -28.01 7.81 31.03
CA THR A 583 -29.39 8.29 31.11
C THR A 583 -29.49 9.70 31.66
N TYR A 584 -30.44 10.47 31.14
CA TYR A 584 -30.66 11.85 31.51
C TYR A 584 -32.13 12.09 31.85
N ASP A 585 -32.38 12.66 33.02
CA ASP A 585 -33.72 12.95 33.50
C ASP A 585 -34.29 14.23 32.87
N PHE A 586 -35.55 14.17 32.50
CA PHE A 586 -36.35 15.31 32.04
C PHE A 586 -37.71 15.31 32.74
N ARG A 587 -38.38 16.46 32.73
CA ARG A 587 -39.77 16.61 33.19
C ARG A 587 -40.66 17.05 32.05
N MET A 588 -41.73 16.32 31.79
CA MET A 588 -42.75 16.75 30.84
C MET A 588 -43.69 17.76 31.50
N SER A 589 -43.90 18.91 30.87
CA SER A 589 -44.91 19.90 31.28
C SER A 589 -45.45 20.58 30.03
N MET A 590 -46.33 19.87 29.33
CA MET A 590 -47.00 20.40 28.15
C MET A 590 -48.28 21.11 28.59
N SER A 591 -48.40 22.38 28.19
CA SER A 591 -49.64 23.14 28.35
C SER A 591 -50.70 22.47 27.48
N SER A 592 -51.80 22.01 28.09
CA SER A 592 -52.98 21.68 27.31
C SER A 592 -53.41 22.94 26.57
N THR A 593 -53.37 22.93 25.24
CA THR A 593 -54.20 23.85 24.46
C THR A 593 -55.65 23.58 24.89
N MET A 594 -56.21 24.48 25.68
CA MET A 594 -57.67 24.61 25.72
C MET A 594 -58.08 24.99 24.31
N ASP A 595 -58.80 24.10 23.63
CA ASP A 595 -59.56 24.44 22.44
C ASP A 595 -60.47 25.62 22.79
N PHE A 596 -60.20 26.77 22.20
CA PHE A 596 -61.20 27.83 22.11
C PHE A 596 -62.08 27.50 20.90
N ASP A 597 -63.26 26.96 21.17
CA ASP A 597 -64.38 26.96 20.21
C ASP A 597 -64.75 28.41 19.86
N PHE A 598 -64.55 28.81 18.60
CA PHE A 598 -65.31 29.84 17.89
C PHE A 598 -65.33 29.59 16.39
#